data_AF-A0A6A6XB32-F1
#
_entry.id   AF-A0A6A6XB32-F1
#
_cell.length_a   1.000
_cell.length_b   1.000
_cell.length_c   1.000
_cell.angle_alpha   90.00
_cell.angle_beta   90.00
_cell.angle_gamma   90.00
#
_symmetry.space_group_name_H-M   'P 1'
#
loop_
_entity.id
_entity.type
_entity.pdbx_description
1 polymer ?
#
loop_
_entity_poly.entity_id
_entity_poly.type
_entity_poly.pdbx_seq_one_letter_code
_entity_poly.pdbx_strand_id
1 'polypeptide(L)'
;MSTAIALQDMDHSPSHKDGNGEVRHRVVSKQDTKTAMSTQSLEDEWAANPQDAVSSRLPLDSQSFVPTKTYWISPHGMLTKEIKILDLTPDMDVPYSGLTPAYKDSVKKTLKDHSFSPVFTAHRNNWLGLKYSITDDQGNPIADWKHSWSSVGEAILTFPEDSQHSEHPISLRNKRWGFRNESFTVNSMSFFWGMDSFWHSTNMTLYKVFGSGEDERKVEVGKYAQKWWGGFVTGGTFVVDEKELDGLVACLTLCVVLKKKRQRAAERNPGGGSGGGS
;
A
#
# COMPACT_ATOMS: atom_id res chain seq x y z
N MET A 1 -33.29 5.66 -5.90
CA MET A 1 -33.25 4.23 -6.30
C MET A 1 -32.32 3.53 -5.33
N SER A 2 -32.88 2.70 -4.42
CA SER A 2 -32.14 2.01 -3.36
C SER A 2 -31.66 0.64 -3.81
N THR A 3 -30.39 0.34 -3.58
CA THR A 3 -29.83 -1.01 -3.73
C THR A 3 -29.23 -1.44 -2.39
N ALA A 4 -29.98 -2.26 -1.67
CA ALA A 4 -29.48 -3.01 -0.51
C ALA A 4 -28.76 -4.26 -1.01
N ILE A 5 -27.57 -4.54 -0.47
CA ILE A 5 -26.83 -5.78 -0.71
C ILE A 5 -27.03 -6.68 0.49
N ALA A 6 -27.75 -7.79 0.28
CA ALA A 6 -27.94 -8.86 1.26
C ALA A 6 -26.74 -9.83 1.20
N LEU A 7 -26.20 -10.18 2.38
CA LEU A 7 -25.25 -11.26 2.57
C LEU A 7 -26.04 -12.56 2.78
N GLN A 8 -25.83 -13.56 1.91
CA GLN A 8 -26.37 -14.91 2.08
C GLN A 8 -25.30 -15.84 2.68
N ASP A 9 -25.75 -16.59 3.68
CA ASP A 9 -25.08 -17.73 4.30
C ASP A 9 -24.80 -18.85 3.29
N MET A 10 -23.68 -19.55 3.47
CA MET A 10 -23.40 -20.82 2.79
C MET A 10 -23.25 -21.94 3.83
N ASP A 11 -24.22 -22.86 3.77
CA ASP A 11 -24.25 -24.13 4.46
C ASP A 11 -23.14 -25.09 4.02
N HIS A 12 -22.67 -25.87 4.99
CA HIS A 12 -21.76 -26.99 4.82
C HIS A 12 -22.50 -28.22 4.29
N SER A 13 -21.86 -28.96 3.38
CA SER A 13 -22.14 -30.38 3.18
C SER A 13 -20.86 -31.18 2.92
N PRO A 14 -20.73 -32.39 3.52
CA PRO A 14 -19.52 -33.21 3.49
C PRO A 14 -19.63 -34.36 2.48
N SER A 15 -18.51 -34.83 1.93
CA SER A 15 -18.36 -36.25 1.51
C SER A 15 -16.97 -36.59 0.95
N HIS A 16 -16.65 -37.89 1.10
CA HIS A 16 -15.64 -38.74 0.45
C HIS A 16 -14.37 -39.00 1.26
N LYS A 17 -14.34 -40.05 2.09
CA LYS A 17 -14.18 -41.51 1.81
C LYS A 17 -12.77 -41.86 1.32
N ASP A 18 -12.01 -42.39 2.27
CA ASP A 18 -10.70 -43.02 2.15
C ASP A 18 -10.69 -44.21 1.19
N GLY A 19 -9.67 -44.25 0.34
CA GLY A 19 -9.36 -45.36 -0.57
C GLY A 19 -7.88 -45.69 -0.49
N ASN A 20 -7.60 -46.94 -0.11
CA ASN A 20 -6.31 -47.60 0.03
C ASN A 20 -5.26 -47.23 -1.02
N GLY A 21 -4.04 -46.90 -0.57
CA GLY A 21 -2.84 -46.79 -1.40
C GLY A 21 -1.67 -47.57 -0.79
N GLU A 22 -1.18 -48.56 -1.55
CA GLU A 22 -0.08 -49.47 -1.22
C GLU A 22 1.24 -48.76 -0.86
N VAL A 23 1.91 -49.30 0.16
CA VAL A 23 3.27 -48.90 0.57
C VAL A 23 4.29 -49.50 -0.41
N ARG A 24 4.81 -48.68 -1.32
CA ARG A 24 5.99 -49.04 -2.14
C ARG A 24 7.27 -48.56 -1.47
N HIS A 25 8.02 -49.50 -0.91
CA HIS A 25 9.40 -49.30 -0.47
C HIS A 25 10.30 -49.00 -1.68
N ARG A 26 10.90 -47.80 -1.72
CA ARG A 26 12.02 -47.49 -2.61
C ARG A 26 13.33 -47.75 -1.90
N VAL A 27 14.16 -48.57 -2.53
CA VAL A 27 15.57 -48.80 -2.21
C VAL A 27 16.34 -47.52 -2.49
N VAL A 28 16.97 -46.94 -1.46
CA VAL A 28 17.85 -45.77 -1.61
C VAL A 28 19.28 -46.25 -1.78
N SER A 29 19.79 -46.03 -2.99
CA SER A 29 21.19 -46.18 -3.38
C SER A 29 22.08 -45.18 -2.65
N LYS A 30 23.30 -45.61 -2.33
CA LYS A 30 24.37 -44.81 -1.74
C LYS A 30 24.92 -43.75 -2.70
N GLN A 31 25.42 -42.68 -2.05
CA GLN A 31 26.48 -41.75 -2.44
C GLN A 31 26.24 -40.81 -3.63
N ASP A 32 26.21 -39.51 -3.34
CA ASP A 32 27.29 -38.64 -3.77
C ASP A 32 27.34 -37.37 -2.92
N THR A 33 28.48 -37.19 -2.25
CA THR A 33 28.84 -36.01 -1.47
C THR A 33 29.09 -34.86 -2.43
N LYS A 34 28.03 -34.16 -2.84
CA LYS A 34 28.15 -32.90 -3.56
C LYS A 34 28.13 -31.78 -2.54
N THR A 35 29.30 -31.20 -2.29
CA THR A 35 29.50 -29.95 -1.54
C THR A 35 28.54 -28.90 -2.08
N ALA A 36 27.40 -28.72 -1.41
CA ALA A 36 26.54 -27.59 -1.62
C ALA A 36 27.30 -26.36 -1.11
N MET A 37 27.79 -25.53 -2.04
CA MET A 37 28.10 -24.15 -1.69
C MET A 37 26.82 -23.55 -1.13
N SER A 38 26.84 -23.29 0.17
CA SER A 38 25.80 -22.60 0.89
C SER A 38 25.58 -21.22 0.27
N THR A 39 24.60 -21.11 -0.61
CA THR A 39 24.02 -19.84 -1.06
C THR A 39 23.11 -19.20 0.00
N GLN A 40 22.99 -19.80 1.19
CA GLN A 40 22.14 -19.33 2.29
C GLN A 40 22.67 -18.06 2.98
N SER A 41 23.93 -17.67 2.80
CA SER A 41 24.48 -16.51 3.52
C SER A 41 24.07 -15.14 2.94
N LEU A 42 23.60 -15.08 1.69
CA LEU A 42 23.16 -13.81 1.08
C LEU A 42 21.68 -13.48 1.38
N GLU A 43 20.87 -14.50 1.68
CA GLU A 43 19.45 -14.31 2.00
C GLU A 43 19.22 -13.84 3.45
N ASP A 44 20.10 -14.20 4.39
CA ASP A 44 20.00 -13.71 5.77
C ASP A 44 20.61 -12.31 5.96
N GLU A 45 21.58 -11.94 5.13
CA GLU A 45 22.26 -10.64 5.23
C GLU A 45 21.39 -9.45 4.78
N TRP A 46 20.49 -9.65 3.79
CA TRP A 46 19.51 -8.61 3.39
C TRP A 46 18.36 -8.45 4.40
N ALA A 47 18.04 -9.50 5.14
CA ALA A 47 17.04 -9.45 6.21
C ALA A 47 17.58 -8.73 7.46
N ALA A 48 18.91 -8.78 7.68
CA ALA A 48 19.58 -8.20 8.85
C ALA A 48 19.99 -6.73 8.69
N ASN A 49 20.02 -6.18 7.46
CA ASN A 49 20.51 -4.81 7.21
C ASN A 49 19.35 -3.83 6.96
N PRO A 50 19.13 -2.81 7.83
CA PRO A 50 18.02 -1.89 7.68
C PRO A 50 18.14 -1.06 6.39
N GLN A 51 17.01 -1.01 5.68
CA GLN A 51 16.81 -0.40 4.37
C GLN A 51 17.19 1.08 4.33
N ASP A 52 17.60 1.54 3.14
CA ASP A 52 17.90 2.94 2.82
C ASP A 52 18.47 3.70 4.02
N ALA A 53 19.60 3.19 4.52
CA ALA A 53 20.20 3.58 5.80
C ALA A 53 20.32 5.11 5.96
N VAL A 54 20.41 5.85 4.87
CA VAL A 54 20.45 7.31 4.89
C VAL A 54 19.12 7.88 5.38
N SER A 55 18.03 7.66 4.65
CA SER A 55 16.70 8.21 4.95
C SER A 55 16.10 7.67 6.28
N SER A 56 16.36 6.40 6.60
CA SER A 56 15.87 5.79 7.85
C SER A 56 16.62 6.26 9.09
N ARG A 57 17.92 6.60 8.97
CA ARG A 57 18.74 7.15 10.07
C ARG A 57 18.61 8.65 10.26
N LEU A 58 17.94 9.37 9.35
CA LEU A 58 17.68 10.80 9.55
C LEU A 58 17.01 11.02 10.90
N PRO A 59 17.48 11.98 11.70
CA PRO A 59 16.85 12.31 12.96
C PRO A 59 15.42 12.77 12.71
N LEU A 60 14.49 12.24 13.50
CA LEU A 60 13.11 12.73 13.52
C LEU A 60 13.11 14.10 14.20
N ASP A 61 12.50 15.07 13.56
CA ASP A 61 12.31 16.39 14.16
C ASP A 61 11.38 16.32 15.38
N SER A 62 11.55 17.25 16.30
CA SER A 62 10.77 17.35 17.54
C SER A 62 9.33 17.80 17.33
N GLN A 63 8.98 18.27 16.13
CA GLN A 63 7.64 18.70 15.78
C GLN A 63 6.64 17.55 15.93
N SER A 64 5.55 17.80 16.65
CA SER A 64 4.46 16.83 16.78
C SER A 64 3.68 16.72 15.47
N PHE A 65 3.34 15.49 15.09
CA PHE A 65 2.48 15.23 13.93
C PHE A 65 1.03 15.62 14.23
N VAL A 66 0.49 16.58 13.47
CA VAL A 66 -0.88 17.11 13.62
C VAL A 66 -1.60 17.00 12.27
N PRO A 67 -2.18 15.83 11.92
CA PRO A 67 -2.88 15.69 10.66
C PRO A 67 -4.12 16.58 10.60
N THR A 68 -4.37 17.13 9.42
CA THR A 68 -5.55 17.97 9.13
C THR A 68 -6.66 17.19 8.45
N LYS A 69 -6.34 16.06 7.81
CA LYS A 69 -7.29 15.24 7.08
C LYS A 69 -7.19 13.76 7.43
N THR A 70 -8.34 13.10 7.32
CA THR A 70 -8.51 11.65 7.42
C THR A 70 -9.20 11.12 6.17
N TYR A 71 -8.47 10.33 5.41
CA TYR A 71 -8.97 9.63 4.25
C TYR A 71 -9.21 8.15 4.53
N TRP A 72 -10.18 7.59 3.81
CA TRP A 72 -10.34 6.16 3.67
C TRP A 72 -10.08 5.73 2.23
N ILE A 73 -9.11 4.83 2.05
CA ILE A 73 -8.81 4.22 0.76
C ILE A 73 -9.51 2.88 0.68
N SER A 74 -10.41 2.76 -0.30
CA SER A 74 -11.20 1.54 -0.49
C SER A 74 -10.32 0.30 -0.69
N PRO A 75 -10.76 -0.86 -0.16
CA PRO A 75 -10.13 -2.14 -0.47
C PRO A 75 -9.98 -2.36 -1.98
N HIS A 76 -8.76 -2.60 -2.44
CA HIS A 76 -8.46 -2.83 -3.85
C HIS A 76 -7.50 -4.01 -4.05
N GLY A 77 -7.35 -4.48 -5.28
CA GLY A 77 -6.46 -5.56 -5.69
C GLY A 77 -6.09 -5.46 -7.16
N MET A 78 -5.44 -6.49 -7.70
CA MET A 78 -4.92 -6.44 -9.08
C MET A 78 -6.03 -6.23 -10.13
N LEU A 79 -7.22 -6.79 -9.86
CA LEU A 79 -8.37 -6.71 -10.77
C LEU A 79 -9.38 -5.61 -10.42
N THR A 80 -9.11 -4.82 -9.39
CA THR A 80 -10.01 -3.75 -8.97
C THR A 80 -10.12 -2.69 -10.06
N LYS A 81 -11.36 -2.40 -10.46
CA LYS A 81 -11.68 -1.41 -11.49
C LYS A 81 -11.52 0.02 -10.98
N GLU A 82 -11.90 0.27 -9.73
CA GLU A 82 -11.91 1.60 -9.12
C GLU A 82 -11.31 1.55 -7.74
N ILE A 83 -10.45 2.52 -7.43
CA ILE A 83 -10.01 2.79 -6.06
C ILE A 83 -10.68 4.08 -5.62
N LYS A 84 -11.61 3.99 -4.68
CA LYS A 84 -12.35 5.13 -4.12
C LYS A 84 -11.60 5.66 -2.90
N ILE A 85 -11.47 6.97 -2.83
CA ILE A 85 -10.90 7.70 -1.70
C ILE A 85 -12.01 8.57 -1.11
N LEU A 86 -12.29 8.37 0.18
CA LEU A 86 -13.32 9.13 0.91
C LEU A 86 -12.61 10.09 1.87
N ASP A 87 -13.03 11.35 1.94
CA ASP A 87 -12.66 12.25 3.04
C ASP A 87 -13.62 11.99 4.21
N LEU A 88 -13.10 11.48 5.31
CA LEU A 88 -13.87 11.23 6.53
C LEU A 88 -13.78 12.38 7.52
N THR A 89 -12.89 13.36 7.27
CA THR A 89 -12.59 14.45 8.21
C THR A 89 -13.84 15.19 8.73
N PRO A 90 -14.83 15.55 7.88
CA PRO A 90 -16.01 16.28 8.34
C PRO A 90 -16.87 15.50 9.36
N ASP A 91 -16.76 14.17 9.35
CA ASP A 91 -17.63 13.25 10.09
C ASP A 91 -16.86 12.47 11.18
N MET A 92 -15.67 12.96 11.54
CA MET A 92 -14.85 12.40 12.61
C MET A 92 -15.03 13.20 13.90
N ASP A 93 -15.70 12.58 14.88
CA ASP A 93 -16.00 13.19 16.19
C ASP A 93 -14.79 13.17 17.16
N VAL A 94 -13.77 12.38 16.84
CA VAL A 94 -12.62 12.12 17.72
C VAL A 94 -11.37 12.79 17.13
N PRO A 95 -10.72 13.71 17.87
CA PRO A 95 -9.49 14.33 17.40
C PRO A 95 -8.37 13.30 17.26
N TYR A 96 -7.50 13.50 16.28
CA TYR A 96 -6.36 12.61 16.08
C TYR A 96 -5.38 12.71 17.24
N SER A 97 -5.19 11.59 17.94
CA SER A 97 -4.18 11.38 19.00
C SER A 97 -3.31 10.16 18.70
N GLY A 98 -3.25 9.78 17.42
CA GLY A 98 -2.72 8.51 16.95
C GLY A 98 -3.82 7.56 16.46
N LEU A 99 -3.41 6.45 15.84
CA LEU A 99 -4.29 5.38 15.37
C LEU A 99 -4.72 4.45 16.53
N THR A 100 -5.23 5.07 17.59
CA THR A 100 -5.70 4.41 18.82
C THR A 100 -6.95 3.56 18.55
N PRO A 101 -7.31 2.62 19.44
CA PRO A 101 -8.57 1.87 19.33
C PRO A 101 -9.80 2.79 19.22
N ALA A 102 -9.86 3.85 20.01
CA ALA A 102 -10.95 4.82 19.97
C ALA A 102 -11.06 5.52 18.62
N TYR A 103 -9.93 5.98 18.06
CA TYR A 103 -9.90 6.61 16.73
C TYR A 103 -10.34 5.64 15.64
N LYS A 104 -9.84 4.40 15.70
CA LYS A 104 -10.20 3.31 14.80
C LYS A 104 -11.71 3.01 14.84
N ASP A 105 -12.29 2.92 16.03
CA ASP A 105 -13.71 2.63 16.14
C ASP A 105 -14.57 3.82 15.67
N SER A 106 -14.11 5.07 15.84
CA SER A 106 -14.71 6.24 15.20
C SER A 106 -14.70 6.12 13.68
N VAL A 107 -13.56 5.80 13.05
CA VAL A 107 -13.49 5.59 11.59
C VAL A 107 -14.46 4.51 11.12
N LYS A 108 -14.56 3.38 11.84
CA LYS A 108 -15.52 2.32 11.49
C LYS A 108 -16.97 2.78 11.58
N LYS A 109 -17.29 3.55 12.63
CA LYS A 109 -18.63 4.12 12.84
C LYS A 109 -18.96 5.06 11.69
N THR A 110 -18.10 6.04 11.41
CA THR A 110 -18.24 6.98 10.30
C THR A 110 -18.47 6.25 8.98
N LEU A 111 -17.67 5.20 8.68
CA LEU A 111 -17.85 4.43 7.45
C LEU A 111 -19.18 3.66 7.32
N LYS A 112 -19.88 3.37 8.43
CA LYS A 112 -21.18 2.67 8.45
C LYS A 112 -22.39 3.59 8.26
N ASP A 113 -22.24 4.88 8.50
CA ASP A 113 -23.37 5.82 8.45
C ASP A 113 -23.68 6.31 7.01
N HIS A 114 -22.91 5.81 6.03
CA HIS A 114 -23.21 5.61 4.59
C HIS A 114 -23.91 6.75 3.80
N SER A 115 -23.23 7.88 3.61
CA SER A 115 -23.55 8.83 2.52
C SER A 115 -22.33 9.45 1.81
N PHE A 116 -21.15 8.84 1.93
CA PHE A 116 -19.93 9.41 1.35
C PHE A 116 -19.88 9.24 -0.16
N SER A 117 -19.91 10.36 -0.87
CA SER A 117 -19.36 10.44 -2.22
C SER A 117 -17.83 10.40 -2.14
N PRO A 118 -17.14 9.61 -2.99
CA PRO A 118 -15.69 9.66 -3.06
C PRO A 118 -15.23 11.05 -3.46
N VAL A 119 -14.27 11.61 -2.72
CA VAL A 119 -13.63 12.87 -3.10
C VAL A 119 -12.72 12.66 -4.30
N PHE A 120 -12.11 11.47 -4.40
CA PHE A 120 -11.31 11.06 -5.55
C PHE A 120 -11.61 9.62 -5.93
N THR A 121 -11.57 9.32 -7.23
CA THR A 121 -11.66 7.95 -7.75
C THR A 121 -10.56 7.68 -8.78
N ALA A 122 -9.76 6.63 -8.56
CA ALA A 122 -8.80 6.14 -9.54
C ALA A 122 -9.41 5.00 -10.36
N HIS A 123 -9.67 5.26 -11.64
CA HIS A 123 -10.28 4.36 -12.61
C HIS A 123 -9.23 3.60 -13.39
N ARG A 124 -9.33 2.27 -13.44
CA ARG A 124 -8.40 1.42 -14.17
C ARG A 124 -8.73 1.42 -15.67
N ASN A 125 -7.83 1.95 -16.50
CA ASN A 125 -8.07 2.11 -17.94
C ASN A 125 -7.69 0.90 -18.80
N ASN A 126 -6.93 -0.06 -18.25
CA ASN A 126 -6.56 -1.27 -18.98
C ASN A 126 -6.64 -2.53 -18.12
N TRP A 127 -6.75 -3.67 -18.79
CA TRP A 127 -6.88 -4.97 -18.13
C TRP A 127 -5.70 -5.27 -17.18
N LEU A 128 -4.48 -4.90 -17.60
CA LEU A 128 -3.25 -5.10 -16.82
C LEU A 128 -3.14 -4.20 -15.58
N GLY A 129 -3.99 -3.18 -15.46
CA GLY A 129 -3.93 -2.19 -14.37
C GLY A 129 -2.61 -1.44 -14.31
N LEU A 130 -2.07 -1.06 -15.47
CA LEU A 130 -0.85 -0.24 -15.59
C LEU A 130 -1.16 1.24 -15.85
N LYS A 131 -2.42 1.58 -16.13
CA LYS A 131 -2.86 2.96 -16.35
C LYS A 131 -4.14 3.20 -15.58
N TYR A 132 -4.20 4.32 -14.89
CA TYR A 132 -5.37 4.80 -14.20
C TYR A 132 -5.63 6.26 -14.55
N SER A 133 -6.90 6.63 -14.73
CA SER A 133 -7.32 8.03 -14.74
C SER A 133 -7.97 8.35 -13.40
N ILE A 134 -7.67 9.52 -12.86
CA ILE A 134 -8.15 9.95 -11.55
C ILE A 134 -9.16 11.06 -11.76
N THR A 135 -10.33 10.92 -11.15
CA THR A 135 -11.38 11.94 -11.18
C THR A 135 -11.69 12.49 -9.80
N ASP A 136 -12.20 13.71 -9.76
CA ASP A 136 -12.83 14.31 -8.58
C ASP A 136 -14.23 13.70 -8.31
N ASP A 137 -14.96 14.29 -7.36
CA ASP A 137 -16.33 13.93 -6.96
C ASP A 137 -17.38 14.27 -8.03
N GLN A 138 -17.05 15.16 -8.97
CA GLN A 138 -17.87 15.55 -10.11
C GLN A 138 -17.59 14.69 -11.36
N GLY A 139 -16.53 13.88 -11.33
CA GLY A 139 -16.09 13.04 -12.44
C GLY A 139 -15.14 13.75 -13.41
N ASN A 140 -14.66 14.94 -13.11
CA ASN A 140 -13.68 15.64 -13.93
C ASN A 140 -12.31 14.98 -13.76
N PRO A 141 -11.52 14.81 -14.85
CA PRO A 141 -10.17 14.26 -14.75
C PRO A 141 -9.22 15.26 -14.09
N ILE A 142 -8.53 14.83 -13.03
CA ILE A 142 -7.62 15.68 -12.24
C ILE A 142 -6.18 15.16 -12.20
N ALA A 143 -5.96 13.90 -12.53
CA ALA A 143 -4.63 13.31 -12.69
C ALA A 143 -4.70 12.02 -13.51
N ASP A 144 -3.54 11.55 -13.97
CA ASP A 144 -3.35 10.21 -14.50
C ASP A 144 -2.21 9.51 -13.75
N TRP A 145 -2.33 8.20 -13.60
CA TRP A 145 -1.31 7.36 -12.98
C TRP A 145 -0.87 6.26 -13.94
N LYS A 146 0.41 6.33 -14.33
CA LYS A 146 1.12 5.28 -15.06
C LYS A 146 1.90 4.42 -14.07
N HIS A 147 1.43 3.19 -13.87
CA HIS A 147 2.09 2.22 -13.00
C HIS A 147 3.15 1.39 -13.74
N SER A 148 4.16 0.93 -13.01
CA SER A 148 5.19 0.07 -13.58
C SER A 148 4.75 -1.39 -13.70
N TRP A 149 5.25 -2.08 -14.72
CA TRP A 149 5.03 -3.52 -14.89
C TRP A 149 5.77 -4.36 -13.85
N SER A 150 6.76 -3.79 -13.15
CA SER A 150 7.50 -4.42 -12.06
C SER A 150 7.41 -3.59 -10.79
N SER A 151 7.44 -4.24 -9.63
CA SER A 151 7.38 -3.55 -8.34
C SER A 151 8.56 -2.60 -8.06
N VAL A 152 9.71 -2.81 -8.72
CA VAL A 152 10.90 -1.95 -8.57
C VAL A 152 10.91 -0.78 -9.55
N GLY A 153 10.06 -0.82 -10.58
CA GLY A 153 10.07 0.20 -11.62
C GLY A 153 9.40 1.50 -11.19
N GLU A 154 9.60 2.51 -12.03
CA GLU A 154 9.05 3.84 -11.83
C GLU A 154 7.53 3.87 -12.08
N ALA A 155 6.80 4.47 -11.15
CA ALA A 155 5.42 4.88 -11.36
C ALA A 155 5.37 6.41 -11.47
N ILE A 156 4.55 6.93 -12.37
CA ILE A 156 4.45 8.36 -12.66
C ILE A 156 3.02 8.80 -12.45
N LEU A 157 2.83 9.86 -11.67
CA LEU A 157 1.59 10.61 -11.56
C LEU A 157 1.72 11.87 -12.42
N THR A 158 0.81 12.10 -13.34
CA THR A 158 0.75 13.28 -14.20
C THR A 158 -0.50 14.07 -13.90
N PHE A 159 -0.41 15.39 -13.99
CA PHE A 159 -1.50 16.32 -13.67
C PHE A 159 -1.75 17.23 -14.87
N PRO A 160 -2.98 17.74 -15.06
CA PRO A 160 -3.26 18.81 -16.02
C PRO A 160 -2.38 20.04 -15.81
N GLU A 161 -2.16 20.84 -16.86
CA GLU A 161 -1.30 22.02 -16.83
C GLU A 161 -1.77 23.09 -15.81
N ASP A 162 -3.08 23.18 -15.59
CA ASP A 162 -3.76 24.06 -14.65
C ASP A 162 -4.18 23.36 -13.34
N SER A 163 -3.57 22.21 -13.05
CA SER A 163 -3.89 21.45 -11.84
C SER A 163 -3.54 22.23 -10.57
N GLN A 164 -4.50 22.31 -9.65
CA GLN A 164 -4.26 22.88 -8.31
C GLN A 164 -3.42 21.96 -7.41
N HIS A 165 -3.18 20.71 -7.81
CA HIS A 165 -2.50 19.71 -6.98
C HIS A 165 -0.99 19.63 -7.23
N SER A 166 -0.56 19.76 -8.48
CA SER A 166 0.85 19.76 -8.87
C SER A 166 1.02 20.25 -10.31
N GLU A 167 1.95 21.17 -10.54
CA GLU A 167 2.32 21.64 -11.88
C GLU A 167 3.22 20.64 -12.64
N HIS A 168 3.79 19.67 -11.92
CA HIS A 168 4.80 18.77 -12.46
C HIS A 168 4.43 17.30 -12.23
N PRO A 169 4.84 16.40 -13.15
CA PRO A 169 4.73 14.97 -12.92
C PRO A 169 5.50 14.53 -11.67
N ILE A 170 4.88 13.70 -10.85
CA ILE A 170 5.49 13.13 -9.64
C ILE A 170 5.96 11.71 -9.97
N SER A 171 7.27 11.49 -9.83
CA SER A 171 7.90 10.20 -10.04
C SER A 171 8.10 9.46 -8.72
N LEU A 172 7.58 8.24 -8.64
CA LEU A 172 7.78 7.32 -7.51
C LEU A 172 8.74 6.20 -7.92
N ARG A 173 9.94 6.23 -7.34
CA ARG A 173 10.99 5.24 -7.60
C ARG A 173 11.48 4.64 -6.29
N ASN A 174 11.79 3.35 -6.33
CA ASN A 174 12.67 2.75 -5.32
C ASN A 174 14.09 3.21 -5.62
N LYS A 175 14.77 3.86 -4.68
CA LYS A 175 16.15 4.32 -4.88
C LYS A 175 17.12 3.17 -5.18
N ARG A 176 16.84 1.95 -4.70
CA ARG A 176 17.69 0.78 -4.92
C ARG A 176 16.91 -0.52 -4.84
N TRP A 177 17.35 -1.49 -5.65
CA TRP A 177 16.74 -2.81 -5.80
C TRP A 177 16.72 -3.54 -4.45
N GLY A 178 15.56 -4.11 -4.08
CA GLY A 178 15.34 -4.79 -2.79
C GLY A 178 14.78 -3.91 -1.66
N PHE A 179 14.79 -2.58 -1.80
CA PHE A 179 14.17 -1.70 -0.81
C PHE A 179 12.66 -1.60 -0.95
N ARG A 180 12.00 -1.34 0.19
CA ARG A 180 10.55 -1.20 0.24
C ARG A 180 10.07 0.24 0.33
N ASN A 181 10.97 1.16 0.67
CA ASN A 181 10.68 2.58 0.77
C ASN A 181 10.58 3.19 -0.61
N GLU A 182 9.45 3.81 -0.89
CA GLU A 182 9.23 4.57 -2.11
C GLU A 182 9.48 6.04 -1.80
N SER A 183 10.36 6.67 -2.57
CA SER A 183 10.61 8.12 -2.47
C SER A 183 10.09 8.85 -3.68
N PHE A 184 9.72 10.10 -3.47
CA PHE A 184 9.25 11.01 -4.51
C PHE A 184 9.59 12.46 -4.13
N THR A 185 9.52 13.35 -5.10
CA THR A 185 9.80 14.78 -4.91
C THR A 185 8.60 15.59 -5.37
N VAL A 186 8.21 16.58 -4.57
CA VAL A 186 7.15 17.56 -4.90
C VAL A 186 7.70 18.94 -4.53
N ASN A 187 7.65 19.89 -5.47
CA ASN A 187 8.12 21.27 -5.25
C ASN A 187 9.52 21.34 -4.62
N SER A 188 10.46 20.53 -5.14
CA SER A 188 11.84 20.39 -4.65
C SER A 188 11.99 19.84 -3.23
N MET A 189 10.91 19.39 -2.58
CA MET A 189 10.93 18.72 -1.28
C MET A 189 10.88 17.21 -1.47
N SER A 190 11.76 16.50 -0.75
CA SER A 190 11.84 15.03 -0.81
C SER A 190 10.90 14.41 0.20
N PHE A 191 10.13 13.42 -0.23
CA PHE A 191 9.24 12.63 0.60
C PHE A 191 9.55 11.15 0.46
N PHE A 192 9.28 10.37 1.49
CA PHE A 192 9.36 8.91 1.39
C PHE A 192 8.38 8.19 2.31
N TRP A 193 7.92 7.04 1.84
CA TRP A 193 7.11 6.11 2.63
C TRP A 193 8.01 5.14 3.40
N GLY A 194 7.96 5.21 4.73
CA GLY A 194 8.55 4.22 5.63
C GLY A 194 7.53 3.17 6.05
N MET A 195 7.94 1.90 6.07
CA MET A 195 7.12 0.80 6.57
C MET A 195 7.49 0.45 8.01
N ASP A 196 6.50 0.26 8.89
CA ASP A 196 6.74 0.00 10.32
C ASP A 196 7.32 -1.40 10.59
N SER A 197 7.14 -2.35 9.66
CA SER A 197 7.62 -3.72 9.83
C SER A 197 8.07 -4.34 8.52
N PHE A 198 9.12 -5.17 8.60
CA PHE A 198 9.67 -5.97 7.52
C PHE A 198 8.76 -7.14 7.09
N TRP A 199 7.99 -7.69 8.03
CA TRP A 199 7.22 -8.92 7.80
C TRP A 199 5.73 -8.61 7.56
N HIS A 200 5.18 -7.67 8.31
CA HIS A 200 3.76 -7.33 8.27
C HIS A 200 3.60 -5.81 8.22
N SER A 201 3.83 -5.20 7.06
CA SER A 201 3.74 -3.74 6.87
C SER A 201 2.28 -3.25 6.84
N THR A 202 1.51 -3.53 7.89
CA THR A 202 0.11 -3.10 8.04
C THR A 202 0.01 -1.59 8.23
N ASN A 203 1.05 -0.98 8.77
CA ASN A 203 1.16 0.46 8.97
C ASN A 203 2.34 1.03 8.17
N MET A 204 2.19 2.27 7.74
CA MET A 204 3.23 3.02 7.03
C MET A 204 3.18 4.49 7.46
N THR A 205 4.33 5.14 7.44
CA THR A 205 4.48 6.56 7.77
C THR A 205 5.08 7.29 6.57
N LEU A 206 4.46 8.39 6.17
CA LEU A 206 4.98 9.30 5.17
C LEU A 206 5.83 10.37 5.86
N TYR A 207 7.06 10.50 5.40
CA TYR A 207 8.01 11.48 5.91
C TYR A 207 8.31 12.53 4.86
N LYS A 208 8.43 13.77 5.29
CA LYS A 208 9.06 14.87 4.55
C LYS A 208 10.50 15.03 5.03
N VAL A 209 11.44 15.16 4.10
CA VAL A 209 12.87 15.39 4.39
C VAL A 209 13.20 16.84 4.09
N PHE A 210 13.92 17.48 5.00
CA PHE A 210 14.38 18.86 4.88
C PHE A 210 15.78 19.02 5.46
N GLY A 211 16.43 20.15 5.16
CA GLY A 211 17.84 20.37 5.49
C GLY A 211 18.77 19.65 4.51
N SER A 212 20.07 19.71 4.79
CA SER A 212 21.10 19.04 4.00
C SER A 212 22.31 18.71 4.87
N GLY A 213 23.07 17.68 4.49
CA GLY A 213 24.27 17.26 5.22
C GLY A 213 23.96 16.85 6.65
N GLU A 214 24.66 17.47 7.61
CA GLU A 214 24.50 17.17 9.05
C GLU A 214 23.19 17.68 9.65
N ASP A 215 22.53 18.63 8.97
CA ASP A 215 21.24 19.20 9.36
C ASP A 215 20.06 18.57 8.62
N GLU A 216 20.29 17.48 7.88
CA GLU A 216 19.21 16.73 7.24
C GLU A 216 18.33 16.08 8.33
N ARG A 217 17.03 16.38 8.29
CA ARG A 217 16.02 15.92 9.25
C ARG A 217 14.79 15.42 8.50
N LYS A 218 13.95 14.68 9.21
CA LYS A 218 12.63 14.29 8.69
C LYS A 218 11.53 14.64 9.67
N VAL A 219 10.34 14.92 9.15
CA VAL A 219 9.12 15.11 9.92
C VAL A 219 8.04 14.18 9.39
N GLU A 220 7.19 13.68 10.28
CA GLU A 220 6.02 12.89 9.90
C GLU A 220 4.96 13.80 9.30
N VAL A 221 4.48 13.48 8.10
CA VAL A 221 3.42 14.24 7.41
C VAL A 221 2.19 13.40 7.10
N GLY A 222 2.28 12.07 7.24
CA GLY A 222 1.12 11.20 7.10
C GLY A 222 1.32 9.83 7.73
N LYS A 223 0.22 9.18 8.12
CA LYS A 223 0.22 7.83 8.68
C LYS A 223 -0.91 7.00 8.09
N TYR A 224 -0.57 5.81 7.63
CA TYR A 224 -1.51 4.84 7.09
C TYR A 224 -1.62 3.63 8.03
N ALA A 225 -2.85 3.18 8.25
CA ALA A 225 -3.17 1.88 8.83
C ALA A 225 -4.06 1.09 7.89
N GLN A 226 -3.60 -0.10 7.53
CA GLN A 226 -4.41 -1.08 6.81
C GLN A 226 -5.68 -1.41 7.59
N LYS A 227 -6.77 -1.61 6.86
CA LYS A 227 -8.04 -2.10 7.40
C LYS A 227 -7.80 -3.27 8.37
N TRP A 228 -8.28 -3.11 9.60
CA TRP A 228 -8.04 -4.03 10.72
C TRP A 228 -9.27 -4.87 11.09
N TRP A 229 -10.28 -4.92 10.22
CA TRP A 229 -11.47 -5.76 10.39
C TRP A 229 -11.75 -6.52 9.09
N GLY A 230 -12.19 -7.78 9.19
CA GLY A 230 -12.42 -8.64 8.02
C GLY A 230 -11.12 -9.18 7.40
N GLY A 231 -11.21 -9.62 6.13
CA GLY A 231 -10.09 -10.28 5.43
C GLY A 231 -8.91 -9.37 5.06
N PHE A 232 -7.79 -10.00 4.73
CA PHE A 232 -6.56 -9.31 4.30
C PHE A 232 -6.72 -8.66 2.92
N VAL A 233 -7.01 -7.36 2.90
CA VAL A 233 -7.15 -6.55 1.68
C VAL A 233 -6.32 -5.28 1.76
N THR A 234 -5.79 -4.83 0.62
CA THR A 234 -5.08 -3.55 0.49
C THR A 234 -6.07 -2.41 0.51
N GLY A 235 -5.92 -1.45 1.42
CA GLY A 235 -6.88 -0.39 1.73
C GLY A 235 -6.92 -0.13 3.23
N GLY A 236 -7.40 1.03 3.65
CA GLY A 236 -7.31 1.42 5.05
C GLY A 236 -7.49 2.90 5.29
N THR A 237 -7.22 3.29 6.53
CA THR A 237 -7.26 4.68 6.99
C THR A 237 -5.93 5.35 6.72
N PHE A 238 -5.96 6.55 6.18
CA PHE A 238 -4.80 7.38 5.97
C PHE A 238 -5.06 8.77 6.58
N VAL A 239 -4.17 9.24 7.43
CA VAL A 239 -4.21 10.60 7.96
C VAL A 239 -3.03 11.39 7.42
N VAL A 240 -3.23 12.66 7.09
CA VAL A 240 -2.22 13.51 6.47
C VAL A 240 -2.34 14.95 6.98
N ASP A 241 -1.21 15.63 7.10
CA ASP A 241 -1.16 17.08 7.27
C ASP A 241 -1.12 17.76 5.88
N GLU A 242 -2.28 18.24 5.42
CA GLU A 242 -2.40 18.93 4.14
C GLU A 242 -1.69 20.28 4.08
N LYS A 243 -1.21 20.81 5.21
CA LYS A 243 -0.33 21.99 5.20
C LYS A 243 1.06 21.65 4.66
N GLU A 244 1.46 20.38 4.77
CA GLU A 244 2.77 19.90 4.36
C GLU A 244 2.76 19.23 2.98
N LEU A 245 1.67 18.53 2.63
CA LEU A 245 1.51 17.87 1.34
C LEU A 245 0.02 17.79 0.93
N ASP A 246 -0.29 18.19 -0.30
CA ASP A 246 -1.63 18.07 -0.89
C ASP A 246 -2.23 16.66 -0.71
N GLY A 247 -3.50 16.60 -0.28
CA GLY A 247 -4.17 15.35 0.09
C GLY A 247 -4.37 14.39 -1.09
N LEU A 248 -4.60 14.90 -2.30
CA LEU A 248 -4.68 14.06 -3.50
C LEU A 248 -3.32 13.42 -3.76
N VAL A 249 -2.25 14.22 -3.80
CA VAL A 249 -0.88 13.73 -4.03
C VAL A 249 -0.51 12.66 -2.98
N ALA A 250 -0.80 12.93 -1.71
CA ALA A 250 -0.55 12.00 -0.62
C ALA A 250 -1.33 10.68 -0.79
N CYS A 251 -2.61 10.74 -1.16
CA CYS A 251 -3.43 9.54 -1.40
C CYS A 251 -2.98 8.74 -2.63
N LEU A 252 -2.61 9.41 -3.73
CA LEU A 252 -2.17 8.74 -4.95
C LEU A 252 -0.80 8.06 -4.78
N THR A 253 0.14 8.74 -4.13
CA THR A 253 1.45 8.14 -3.80
C THR A 253 1.27 6.92 -2.90
N LEU A 254 0.36 6.97 -1.93
CA LEU A 254 -0.02 5.82 -1.10
C LEU A 254 -0.61 4.68 -1.93
N CYS A 255 -1.55 4.96 -2.85
CA CYS A 255 -2.12 3.95 -3.75
C CYS A 255 -1.03 3.25 -4.58
N VAL A 256 -0.05 4.02 -5.08
CA VAL A 256 1.11 3.47 -5.78
C VAL A 256 1.90 2.52 -4.90
N VAL A 257 2.24 2.95 -3.67
CA VAL A 257 3.02 2.13 -2.72
C VAL A 257 2.27 0.84 -2.37
N LEU A 258 0.96 0.90 -2.12
CA LEU A 258 0.14 -0.28 -1.82
C LEU A 258 0.09 -1.25 -3.00
N LYS A 259 -0.03 -0.75 -4.23
CA LYS A 259 0.01 -1.59 -5.43
C LYS A 259 1.38 -2.23 -5.64
N LYS A 260 2.47 -1.48 -5.53
CA LYS A 260 3.85 -2.03 -5.60
C LYS A 260 4.09 -3.08 -4.51
N LYS A 261 3.63 -2.84 -3.28
CA LYS A 261 3.71 -3.81 -2.18
C LYS A 261 3.03 -5.14 -2.54
N ARG A 262 1.83 -5.09 -3.10
CA ARG A 262 1.12 -6.30 -3.54
C ARG A 262 1.82 -6.99 -4.71
N GLN A 263 2.33 -6.22 -5.65
CA GLN A 263 3.10 -6.72 -6.78
C GLN A 263 4.38 -7.45 -6.32
N ARG A 264 5.11 -6.91 -5.33
CA ARG A 264 6.25 -7.61 -4.70
C ARG A 264 5.85 -8.95 -4.10
N ALA A 265 4.70 -9.01 -3.43
CA ALA A 265 4.22 -10.26 -2.85
C ALA A 265 3.92 -11.31 -3.93
N ALA A 266 3.38 -10.89 -5.07
CA ALA A 266 3.14 -11.77 -6.22
C ALA A 266 4.46 -12.20 -6.91
N GLU A 267 5.40 -11.27 -7.10
CA GLU A 267 6.71 -11.55 -7.72
C GLU A 267 7.57 -12.51 -6.89
N ARG A 268 7.43 -12.51 -5.55
CA ARG A 268 8.13 -13.46 -4.66
C ARG A 268 7.57 -14.87 -4.66
N ASN A 269 6.29 -15.02 -5.04
CA ASN A 269 5.60 -16.31 -5.05
C ASN A 269 5.16 -16.68 -6.48
N PRO A 270 6.09 -16.85 -7.44
CA PRO A 270 5.74 -17.19 -8.82
C PRO A 270 5.10 -18.59 -8.94
N GLY A 271 5.18 -19.43 -7.90
CA GLY A 271 4.67 -20.81 -7.87
C GLY A 271 3.31 -21.03 -7.18
N GLY A 272 2.61 -19.97 -6.72
CA GLY A 272 1.32 -20.10 -6.02
C GLY A 272 0.09 -20.32 -6.91
N GLY A 273 0.31 -20.70 -8.18
CA GLY A 273 -0.76 -21.09 -9.09
C GLY A 273 -1.31 -22.44 -8.68
N SER A 274 -2.44 -22.43 -7.98
CA SER A 274 -3.59 -23.33 -8.17
C SER A 274 -3.34 -24.47 -9.19
N GLY A 275 -2.69 -25.55 -8.75
CA GLY A 275 -2.90 -26.88 -9.31
C GLY A 275 -4.20 -27.42 -8.72
N GLY A 276 -5.32 -27.02 -9.31
CA GLY A 276 -6.66 -27.48 -8.94
C GLY A 276 -7.50 -27.67 -10.21
N GLY A 277 -7.83 -28.93 -10.50
CA GLY A 277 -8.69 -29.37 -11.61
C GLY A 277 -7.90 -29.61 -12.91
N SER A 278 -7.83 -30.81 -13.46
CA SER A 278 -8.85 -31.88 -13.55
C SER A 278 -8.23 -33.27 -13.39
#